data_AF-A0A1E5T9W9-F1
#
_entry.id   AF-A0A1E5T9W9-F1
#
_cell.length_a   1.000
_cell.length_b   1.000
_cell.length_c   1.000
_cell.angle_alpha   90.00
_cell.angle_beta   90.00
_cell.angle_gamma   90.00
#
_symmetry.space_group_name_H-M   'P 1'
#
loop_
_entity.id
_entity.type
_entity.pdbx_description
1 polymer ?
#
loop_
_entity_poly.entity_id
_entity_poly.type
_entity_poly.pdbx_seq_one_letter_code
_entity_poly.pdbx_strand_id
1 'polypeptide(L)'
;MQEDILKQYETVTEGNVKEWFEVGKVSDFPENSGACIKHKTKQIAVYNFTRTGKWYASQNLCPHKMEMVLSLGMIGDKDGVPKVACPMHKKNFSLEDGSNLAGEDLKIATYPVKIEAGNVYIGFSD
;
A
#
# COMPACT_ATOMS: atom_id res chain seq x y z
N MET A 1 17.48 -2.41 14.87
CA MET A 1 17.17 -3.81 14.46
C MET A 1 15.70 -4.06 14.07
N GLN A 2 14.73 -3.17 14.38
CA GLN A 2 13.38 -3.21 13.77
C GLN A 2 12.98 -1.82 13.25
N GLU A 3 13.28 -0.76 13.99
CA GLU A 3 13.07 0.64 13.57
C GLU A 3 13.76 0.98 12.23
N ASP A 4 14.89 0.34 11.92
CA ASP A 4 15.64 0.57 10.68
C ASP A 4 14.90 0.07 9.43
N ILE A 5 13.93 -0.85 9.60
CA ILE A 5 13.11 -1.33 8.49
C ILE A 5 12.02 -0.30 8.17
N LEU A 6 11.39 0.31 9.18
CA LEU A 6 10.38 1.34 8.96
C LEU A 6 10.95 2.59 8.29
N LYS A 7 12.20 2.96 8.60
CA LYS A 7 12.91 4.09 7.98
C LYS A 7 13.11 3.95 6.46
N GLN A 8 12.92 2.76 5.90
CA GLN A 8 12.98 2.55 4.45
C GLN A 8 11.67 2.96 3.74
N TYR A 9 10.58 3.10 4.48
CA TYR A 9 9.25 3.37 3.95
C TYR A 9 8.86 4.81 4.21
N GLU A 10 8.87 5.61 3.15
CA GLU A 10 8.40 6.99 3.16
C GLU A 10 7.27 7.14 2.15
N THR A 11 6.24 7.91 2.53
CA THR A 11 5.14 8.23 1.63
C THR A 11 5.66 9.02 0.44
N VAL A 12 5.27 8.61 -0.76
CA VAL A 12 5.55 9.33 -2.00
C VAL A 12 4.25 9.97 -2.47
N THR A 13 4.31 11.24 -2.84
CA THR A 13 3.21 11.96 -3.51
C THR A 13 3.51 12.04 -5.01
N GLU A 14 2.49 12.17 -5.86
CA GLU A 14 2.65 12.20 -7.32
C GLU A 14 3.69 13.23 -7.80
N GLY A 15 3.72 14.43 -7.19
CA GLY A 15 4.67 15.48 -7.54
C GLY A 15 6.13 15.19 -7.14
N ASN A 16 6.36 14.17 -6.29
CA ASN A 16 7.68 13.77 -5.81
C ASN A 16 8.15 12.43 -6.42
N VAL A 17 7.39 11.86 -7.35
CA VAL A 17 7.79 10.63 -8.06
C VAL A 17 8.99 10.91 -8.96
N LYS A 18 10.07 10.14 -8.79
CA LYS A 18 11.24 10.17 -9.66
C LYS A 18 11.27 8.99 -10.63
N GLU A 19 10.67 7.86 -10.25
CA GLU A 19 10.61 6.65 -11.05
C GLU A 19 9.19 6.04 -11.00
N TRP A 20 8.67 5.70 -12.17
CA TRP A 20 7.48 4.85 -12.30
C TRP A 20 7.94 3.43 -12.61
N PHE A 21 7.79 2.53 -11.64
CA PHE A 21 8.22 1.15 -11.76
C PHE A 21 7.03 0.27 -12.13
N GLU A 22 7.14 -0.49 -13.23
CA GLU A 22 6.13 -1.45 -13.66
C GLU A 22 6.11 -2.66 -12.72
N VAL A 23 4.95 -2.95 -12.13
CA VAL A 23 4.81 -4.04 -11.15
C VAL A 23 4.00 -5.23 -11.66
N GLY A 24 3.50 -5.16 -12.90
CA GLY A 24 2.73 -6.22 -13.55
C GLY A 24 1.54 -5.69 -14.34
N LYS A 25 0.77 -6.60 -14.92
CA LYS A 25 -0.49 -6.28 -15.61
C LYS A 25 -1.62 -6.18 -14.60
N VAL A 26 -2.68 -5.44 -14.95
CA VAL A 26 -3.92 -5.39 -14.14
C VAL A 26 -4.45 -6.79 -13.81
N SER A 27 -4.34 -7.74 -14.74
CA SER A 27 -4.77 -9.13 -14.58
C SER A 27 -3.97 -9.94 -13.56
N ASP A 28 -2.78 -9.47 -13.18
CA ASP A 28 -1.91 -10.16 -12.23
C ASP A 28 -2.32 -9.88 -10.76
N PHE A 29 -3.19 -8.87 -10.55
CA PHE A 29 -3.64 -8.46 -9.23
C PHE A 29 -5.06 -8.99 -8.94
N PRO A 30 -5.30 -9.58 -7.76
CA PRO A 30 -6.61 -10.10 -7.39
C PRO A 30 -7.63 -8.96 -7.26
N GLU A 31 -8.86 -9.22 -7.69
CA GLU A 31 -9.94 -8.26 -7.58
C GLU A 31 -10.35 -8.01 -6.12
N ASN A 32 -10.55 -6.75 -5.74
CA ASN A 32 -10.96 -6.33 -4.40
C ASN A 32 -10.06 -6.90 -3.28
N SER A 33 -8.77 -7.05 -3.57
CA SER A 33 -7.77 -7.56 -2.66
C SER A 33 -6.42 -6.87 -2.88
N GLY A 34 -5.44 -7.19 -2.03
CA GLY A 34 -4.06 -6.80 -2.21
C GLY A 34 -3.20 -7.90 -2.85
N ALA A 35 -2.08 -7.49 -3.44
CA ALA A 35 -0.94 -8.35 -3.78
C ALA A 35 0.36 -7.72 -3.29
N CYS A 36 1.36 -8.55 -3.03
CA CYS A 36 2.70 -8.09 -2.62
C CYS A 36 3.63 -8.06 -3.82
N ILE A 37 4.32 -6.94 -4.00
CA ILE A 37 5.41 -6.80 -4.96
C ILE A 37 6.71 -6.46 -4.25
N LYS A 38 7.84 -6.72 -4.90
CA LYS A 38 9.17 -6.39 -4.38
C LYS A 38 9.77 -5.27 -5.21
N HIS A 39 10.23 -4.21 -4.56
CA HIS A 39 11.01 -3.14 -5.17
C HIS A 39 12.31 -2.95 -4.38
N LYS A 40 13.46 -3.27 -4.98
CA LYS A 40 14.76 -3.30 -4.28
C LYS A 40 14.67 -4.16 -3.01
N THR A 41 14.85 -3.56 -1.83
CA THR A 41 14.73 -4.22 -0.50
C THR A 41 13.33 -4.08 0.12
N LYS A 42 12.43 -3.31 -0.49
CA LYS A 42 11.10 -2.99 0.02
C LYS A 42 10.07 -4.00 -0.49
N GLN A 43 9.09 -4.30 0.36
CA GLN A 43 7.87 -5.01 -0.04
C GLN A 43 6.72 -4.01 -0.04
N ILE A 44 6.03 -3.90 -1.17
CA ILE A 44 4.91 -2.99 -1.37
C ILE A 44 3.64 -3.82 -1.53
N ALA A 45 2.61 -3.44 -0.80
CA ALA A 45 1.26 -3.97 -0.97
C ALA A 45 0.52 -3.08 -1.97
N VAL A 46 -0.02 -3.68 -3.03
CA VAL A 46 -0.80 -2.99 -4.07
C VAL A 46 -2.22 -3.52 -4.03
N TYR A 47 -3.20 -2.63 -3.99
CA TYR A 47 -4.61 -2.95 -3.77
C TYR A 47 -5.45 -2.53 -4.97
N ASN A 48 -6.28 -3.46 -5.46
CA ASN A 48 -7.15 -3.26 -6.61
C ASN A 48 -8.61 -3.16 -6.16
N PHE A 49 -9.18 -1.95 -6.14
CA PHE A 49 -10.59 -1.73 -5.81
C PHE A 49 -11.43 -1.78 -7.09
N THR A 50 -11.68 -2.98 -7.63
CA THR A 50 -12.40 -3.13 -8.92
C THR A 50 -13.81 -2.55 -8.88
N ARG A 51 -14.44 -2.52 -7.70
CA ARG A 51 -15.78 -1.91 -7.52
C ARG A 51 -15.82 -0.39 -7.75
N THR A 52 -14.71 0.30 -7.55
CA THR A 52 -14.60 1.77 -7.74
C THR A 52 -13.63 2.15 -8.86
N GLY A 53 -12.95 1.16 -9.47
CA GLY A 53 -11.91 1.37 -10.46
C GLY A 53 -10.64 2.03 -9.90
N LYS A 54 -10.47 2.05 -8.58
CA LYS A 54 -9.34 2.73 -7.91
C LYS A 54 -8.22 1.75 -7.55
N TRP A 55 -7.01 2.28 -7.48
CA TRP A 55 -5.82 1.54 -7.08
C TRP A 55 -5.08 2.30 -6.00
N TYR A 56 -4.49 1.55 -5.08
CA TYR A 56 -3.71 2.10 -3.98
C TYR A 56 -2.48 1.26 -3.72
N ALA A 57 -1.45 1.86 -3.14
CA ALA A 57 -0.29 1.11 -2.71
C ALA A 57 0.26 1.64 -1.38
N SER A 58 0.82 0.71 -0.59
CA SER A 58 1.45 1.02 0.69
C SER A 58 2.66 0.13 0.92
N GLN A 59 3.43 0.40 1.98
CA GLN A 59 4.34 -0.63 2.50
C GLN A 59 3.55 -1.92 2.83
N ASN A 60 4.17 -3.09 2.66
CA ASN A 60 3.58 -4.37 3.08
C ASN A 60 3.75 -4.62 4.59
N LEU A 61 4.70 -3.91 5.22
CA LEU A 61 5.01 -4.03 6.64
C LEU A 61 3.93 -3.38 7.51
N CYS A 62 3.28 -4.15 8.37
CA CYS A 62 2.41 -3.62 9.41
C CYS A 62 3.26 -3.09 10.59
N PRO A 63 3.18 -1.78 10.92
CA PRO A 63 4.02 -1.17 11.95
C PRO A 63 3.66 -1.62 13.38
N HIS A 64 2.51 -2.27 13.59
CA HIS A 64 2.08 -2.71 14.92
C HIS A 64 2.97 -3.83 15.50
N LYS A 65 3.32 -4.83 14.69
CA LYS A 65 4.16 -5.98 15.10
C LYS A 65 5.30 -6.28 14.13
N MET A 66 5.55 -5.38 13.17
CA MET A 66 6.65 -5.47 12.21
C MET A 66 6.57 -6.72 11.31
N GLU A 67 5.36 -7.01 10.82
CA GLU A 67 5.08 -8.18 9.97
C GLU A 67 4.72 -7.77 8.53
N MET A 68 5.25 -8.48 7.54
CA MET A 68 5.03 -8.23 6.10
C MET A 68 3.71 -8.83 5.61
N VAL A 69 2.57 -8.27 6.05
CA VAL A 69 1.24 -8.91 5.89
C VAL A 69 0.14 -8.00 5.34
N LEU A 70 0.40 -6.71 5.08
CA LEU A 70 -0.67 -5.78 4.70
C LEU A 70 -1.31 -6.09 3.34
N SER A 71 -0.55 -6.64 2.39
CA SER A 71 -1.08 -7.15 1.11
C SER A 71 -2.14 -8.23 1.25
N LEU A 72 -2.15 -8.96 2.37
CA LEU A 72 -3.16 -9.97 2.70
C LEU A 72 -4.33 -9.38 3.52
N GLY A 73 -4.31 -8.07 3.75
CA GLY A 73 -5.32 -7.37 4.54
C GLY A 73 -6.65 -7.25 3.83
N MET A 74 -7.71 -7.15 4.62
CA MET A 74 -9.05 -6.90 4.10
C MET A 74 -9.17 -5.42 3.71
N ILE A 75 -9.38 -5.16 2.43
CA ILE A 75 -9.61 -3.81 1.93
C ILE A 75 -11.09 -3.45 1.96
N GLY A 76 -11.38 -2.15 2.00
CA GLY A 76 -12.74 -1.63 1.99
C GLY A 76 -12.75 -0.14 2.26
N ASP A 77 -13.87 0.37 2.76
CA ASP A 77 -13.97 1.73 3.26
C ASP A 77 -14.25 1.74 4.77
N LYS A 78 -13.94 2.88 5.40
CA LYS A 78 -14.49 3.26 6.69
C LYS A 78 -14.89 4.72 6.60
N ASP A 79 -16.19 4.98 6.70
CA ASP A 79 -16.76 6.33 6.62
C ASP A 79 -16.34 7.05 5.32
N GLY A 80 -16.24 6.31 4.21
CA GLY A 80 -15.82 6.83 2.90
C GLY A 80 -14.30 6.86 2.67
N VAL A 81 -13.48 6.59 3.69
CA VAL A 81 -12.02 6.53 3.55
C VAL A 81 -11.58 5.12 3.12
N PRO A 82 -10.90 4.95 1.97
CA PRO A 82 -10.40 3.65 1.55
C PRO A 82 -9.32 3.17 2.51
N LYS A 83 -9.38 1.89 2.88
CA LYS A 83 -8.52 1.33 3.93
C LYS A 83 -8.07 -0.09 3.65
N VAL A 84 -7.04 -0.49 4.37
CA VAL A 84 -6.63 -1.89 4.58
C VAL A 84 -6.67 -2.23 6.06
N ALA A 85 -7.28 -3.36 6.42
CA ALA A 85 -7.23 -3.92 7.75
C ALA A 85 -6.13 -5.00 7.82
N CYS A 86 -5.15 -4.81 8.70
CA CYS A 86 -4.10 -5.81 8.95
C CYS A 86 -4.76 -7.16 9.28
N PRO A 87 -4.40 -8.25 8.55
CA PRO A 87 -5.09 -9.53 8.71
C PRO A 87 -4.88 -10.13 10.10
N MET A 88 -3.72 -9.87 10.71
CA MET A 88 -3.31 -10.42 12.01
C MET A 88 -3.99 -9.71 13.19
N HIS A 89 -4.08 -8.37 13.16
CA HIS A 89 -4.40 -7.57 14.35
C HIS A 89 -5.54 -6.57 14.14
N LYS A 90 -6.16 -6.56 12.95
CA LYS A 90 -7.31 -5.70 12.58
C LYS A 90 -7.06 -4.19 12.74
N LYS A 91 -5.81 -3.76 12.81
CA LYS A 91 -5.44 -2.34 12.69
C LYS A 91 -5.81 -1.87 11.29
N ASN A 92 -6.61 -0.80 11.22
CA ASN A 92 -7.09 -0.24 9.97
C ASN A 92 -6.21 0.95 9.61
N PHE A 93 -5.68 0.95 8.39
CA PHE A 93 -4.87 2.03 7.86
C PHE A 93 -5.54 2.63 6.63
N SER A 94 -5.59 3.95 6.58
CA SER A 94 -5.99 4.72 5.41
C SER A 94 -5.05 4.44 4.25
N LEU A 95 -5.60 4.21 3.07
CA LEU A 95 -4.83 4.05 1.84
C LEU A 95 -4.60 5.38 1.11
N GLU A 96 -5.20 6.48 1.59
CA GLU A 96 -4.98 7.82 1.05
C GLU A 96 -3.74 8.47 1.68
N ASP A 97 -3.64 8.43 3.01
CA ASP A 97 -2.60 9.15 3.76
C ASP A 97 -1.78 8.26 4.71
N GLY A 98 -2.13 6.97 4.81
CA GLY A 98 -1.42 5.99 5.64
C GLY A 98 -1.77 6.02 7.13
N SER A 99 -2.64 6.93 7.58
CA SER A 99 -2.98 7.09 9.00
C SER A 99 -3.71 5.86 9.56
N ASN A 100 -3.47 5.54 10.84
CA ASN A 100 -4.27 4.55 11.54
C ASN A 100 -5.66 5.14 11.89
N LEU A 101 -6.72 4.46 11.45
CA LEU A 101 -8.09 4.93 11.58
C LEU A 101 -8.72 4.66 12.96
N ALA A 102 -7.95 4.20 13.93
CA ALA A 102 -8.35 4.05 15.34
C ALA A 102 -7.69 5.09 16.26
N GLY A 103 -6.93 6.04 15.72
CA GLY A 103 -6.30 7.13 16.49
C GLY A 103 -5.01 6.73 17.21
N GLU A 104 -4.44 5.58 16.87
CA GLU A 104 -3.12 5.18 17.36
C GLU A 104 -2.02 5.91 16.58
N ASP A 105 -0.89 6.19 17.22
CA ASP A 105 0.30 6.76 16.58
C ASP A 105 1.05 5.69 15.76
N LEU A 106 0.35 5.17 14.76
CA LEU A 106 0.84 4.21 13.78
C LEU A 106 0.51 4.74 12.39
N LYS A 107 1.49 4.72 11.50
CA LYS A 107 1.33 5.17 10.12
C LYS A 107 2.04 4.22 9.16
N ILE A 108 1.47 4.05 7.98
CA ILE A 108 2.09 3.32 6.87
C ILE A 108 2.46 4.31 5.75
N ALA A 109 3.57 4.06 5.07
CA ALA A 109 3.88 4.77 3.84
C ALA A 109 2.89 4.39 2.73
N THR A 110 2.49 5.37 1.93
CA THR A 110 1.66 5.21 0.73
C THR A 110 2.44 5.62 -0.52
N TYR A 111 2.08 5.01 -1.66
CA TYR A 111 2.78 5.23 -2.93
C TYR A 111 1.75 5.52 -4.03
N PRO A 112 2.04 6.45 -4.98
CA PRO A 112 1.16 6.71 -6.09
C PRO A 112 1.06 5.49 -7.01
N VAL A 113 -0.14 5.24 -7.53
CA VAL A 113 -0.38 4.15 -8.48
C VAL A 113 -0.91 4.74 -9.77
N LYS A 114 -0.35 4.31 -10.89
CA LYS A 114 -0.80 4.69 -12.23
C LYS A 114 -1.08 3.43 -13.05
N ILE A 115 -2.20 3.43 -13.78
CA ILE A 115 -2.52 2.39 -14.77
C ILE A 115 -2.33 2.96 -16.16
N GLU A 116 -1.52 2.31 -16.99
CA GLU A 116 -1.24 2.77 -18.35
C GLU A 116 -1.16 1.55 -19.29
N ALA A 117 -1.93 1.57 -20.37
CA ALA A 117 -1.98 0.47 -21.36
C ALA A 117 -2.20 -0.94 -20.76
N GLY A 118 -2.91 -1.05 -19.64
CA GLY A 118 -3.17 -2.32 -18.94
C GLY A 118 -2.07 -2.77 -17.97
N ASN A 119 -1.02 -1.97 -17.81
CA ASN A 119 0.06 -2.20 -16.85
C ASN A 119 -0.14 -1.33 -15.61
N VAL A 120 0.28 -1.86 -14.46
CA VAL A 120 0.25 -1.22 -13.15
C VAL A 120 1.65 -0.66 -12.86
N TYR A 121 1.73 0.62 -12.50
CA TYR A 121 2.96 1.30 -12.13
C TYR A 121 2.87 1.87 -10.72
N ILE A 122 3.97 1.78 -9.97
CA ILE A 122 4.11 2.39 -8.65
C ILE A 122 5.16 3.50 -8.71
N GLY A 123 4.84 4.67 -8.13
CA GLY A 123 5.73 5.81 -8.07
C GLY A 123 6.67 5.74 -6.86
N PHE A 124 7.98 5.81 -7.12
CA PHE A 124 9.03 5.87 -6.09
C PHE A 124 9.85 7.16 -6.19
N SER A 125 10.45 7.59 -5.07
CA SER A 125 11.26 8.82 -4.97
C SER A 125 12.77 8.55 -4.83
N ASP A 126 13.17 7.28 -4.75
CA ASP A 126 14.51 6.78 -4.41
C ASP A 126 15.10 5.79 -5.41
#